data_AF-A0A4Y8I8C6-F1
#
_entry.id   AF-A0A4Y8I8C6-F1
#
_cell.length_a   1.000
_cell.length_b   1.000
_cell.length_c   1.000
_cell.angle_alpha   90.00
_cell.angle_beta   90.00
_cell.angle_gamma   90.00
#
_symmetry.space_group_name_H-M   'P 1'
#
loop_
_entity.id
_entity.type
_entity.pdbx_description
1 polymer ?
#
loop_
_entity_poly.entity_id
_entity_poly.type
_entity_poly.pdbx_seq_one_letter_code
_entity_poly.pdbx_strand_id
1 'polypeptide(L)'
;MKPTFSKENIKEIEKVLGVAAKEEHNYFKFMLDNSEERRWLSLEIYPDIQIGTEVGNLVSVYASNAHLQLHFCVGYVVSEMLNEVTFITEENGRLCGLIVEKGAGCSLYANVDRKILSGDFTTLGPEVMLSGIALSLSEDLIDND
;
A
#
# COMPACT_ATOMS: atom_id res chain seq x y z
N MET A 1 -13.39 7.34 3.47
CA MET A 1 -12.80 8.72 3.51
C MET A 1 -11.55 8.77 2.62
N LYS A 2 -11.45 9.65 1.60
CA LYS A 2 -10.30 9.68 0.66
C LYS A 2 -8.96 9.96 1.39
N PRO A 3 -7.88 9.20 1.14
CA PRO A 3 -6.61 9.43 1.79
C PRO A 3 -6.01 10.64 1.12
N THR A 4 -5.91 11.73 1.87
CA THR A 4 -5.13 12.87 1.41
C THR A 4 -3.69 12.51 1.74
N PHE A 5 -2.80 12.36 0.77
CA PHE A 5 -1.37 12.17 1.02
C PHE A 5 -0.74 13.51 1.44
N SER A 6 -1.17 14.04 2.59
CA SER A 6 -0.65 15.27 3.17
C SER A 6 0.77 15.07 3.69
N LYS A 7 1.48 16.16 4.00
CA LYS A 7 2.85 16.08 4.54
C LYS A 7 2.88 15.35 5.88
N GLU A 8 1.83 15.47 6.68
CA GLU A 8 1.66 14.76 7.95
C GLU A 8 1.56 13.25 7.73
N ASN A 9 0.79 12.82 6.71
CA ASN A 9 0.66 11.41 6.35
C ASN A 9 1.98 10.84 5.82
N ILE A 10 2.71 11.62 5.01
CA ILE A 10 4.03 11.22 4.53
C ILE A 10 5.00 11.02 5.70
N LYS A 11 5.00 11.90 6.70
CA LYS A 11 5.84 11.75 7.91
C LYS A 11 5.54 10.48 8.71
N GLU A 12 4.27 10.06 8.74
CA GLU A 12 3.89 8.80 9.37
C GLU A 12 4.49 7.60 8.63
N ILE A 13 4.41 7.61 7.29
CA ILE A 13 5.01 6.59 6.41
C ILE A 13 6.54 6.59 6.56
N GLU A 14 7.19 7.76 6.60
CA GLU A 14 8.64 7.90 6.83
C GLU A 14 9.08 7.22 8.13
N LYS A 15 8.30 7.39 9.20
CA LYS A 15 8.60 6.81 10.52
C LYS A 15 8.63 5.28 10.46
N VAL A 16 7.64 4.66 9.81
CA VAL A 16 7.52 3.20 9.75
C VAL A 16 8.50 2.59 8.75
N LEU A 17 8.66 3.20 7.58
CA LEU A 17 9.64 2.75 6.58
C LEU A 17 11.09 3.09 6.96
N GLY A 18 11.29 3.97 7.95
CA GLY A 18 12.61 4.33 8.46
C GLY A 18 13.48 5.10 7.46
N VAL A 19 12.88 5.71 6.44
CA VAL A 19 13.56 6.54 5.44
C VAL A 19 12.75 7.81 5.20
N ALA A 20 13.44 8.93 5.05
CA ALA A 20 12.82 10.21 4.70
C ALA A 20 12.38 10.20 3.23
N ALA A 21 11.19 10.73 2.97
CA ALA A 21 10.72 10.98 1.63
C ALA A 21 11.42 12.20 1.06
N LYS A 22 11.81 12.11 -0.20
CA LYS A 22 12.15 13.27 -1.00
C LYS A 22 10.87 13.82 -1.63
N GLU A 23 10.53 15.06 -1.31
CA GLU A 23 9.46 15.80 -1.99
C GLU A 23 9.97 16.22 -3.37
N GLU A 24 9.32 15.73 -4.42
CA GLU A 24 9.49 16.16 -5.79
C GLU A 24 8.31 17.05 -6.19
N HIS A 25 8.32 17.61 -7.40
CA HIS A 25 7.34 18.63 -7.81
C HIS A 25 5.87 18.20 -7.64
N ASN A 26 5.56 16.93 -7.89
CA ASN A 26 4.19 16.40 -7.88
C ASN A 26 4.04 15.05 -7.15
N TYR A 27 5.07 14.60 -6.42
CA TYR A 27 5.04 13.33 -5.70
C TYR A 27 6.07 13.28 -4.57
N PHE A 28 5.90 12.30 -3.69
CA PHE A 28 6.85 11.95 -2.64
C PHE A 28 7.57 10.66 -3.00
N LYS A 29 8.90 10.65 -2.90
CA LYS A 29 9.74 9.50 -3.25
C LYS A 29 10.48 8.95 -2.04
N PHE A 30 10.29 7.67 -1.78
CA PHE A 30 11.04 6.91 -0.78
C PHE A 30 11.99 5.95 -1.50
N MET A 31 13.25 5.96 -1.10
CA MET A 31 14.25 5.01 -1.60
C MET A 31 14.59 4.05 -0.47
N LEU A 32 14.13 2.80 -0.61
CA LEU A 32 14.40 1.74 0.34
C LEU A 32 15.51 0.85 -0.21
N ASP A 33 16.54 0.62 0.61
CA ASP A 33 17.66 -0.24 0.27
C ASP A 33 17.90 -1.24 1.40
N ASN A 34 17.97 -2.52 1.02
CA ASN A 34 18.38 -3.62 1.86
C ASN A 34 19.59 -4.28 1.21
N SER A 35 20.76 -3.68 1.46
CA SER A 35 22.04 -4.12 0.95
C SER A 35 22.41 -5.55 1.37
N GLU A 36 21.99 -6.01 2.55
CA GLU A 36 22.27 -7.37 3.05
C GLU A 36 21.65 -8.44 2.16
N GLU A 37 20.40 -8.21 1.75
CA GLU A 37 19.67 -9.10 0.86
C GLU A 37 19.74 -8.71 -0.63
N ARG A 38 20.49 -7.65 -0.96
CA ARG A 38 20.61 -7.08 -2.30
C ARG A 38 19.26 -6.70 -2.92
N ARG A 39 18.34 -6.23 -2.08
CA ARG A 39 17.01 -5.75 -2.48
C ARG A 39 16.97 -4.23 -2.38
N TRP A 40 16.28 -3.61 -3.31
CA TRP A 40 15.97 -2.19 -3.25
C TRP A 40 14.61 -1.96 -3.91
N LEU A 41 13.94 -0.89 -3.49
CA LEU A 41 12.76 -0.39 -4.19
C LEU A 41 12.66 1.13 -4.07
N SER A 42 12.02 1.74 -5.06
CA SER A 42 11.57 3.12 -5.04
C SER A 42 10.06 3.14 -4.90
N LEU A 43 9.55 3.71 -3.82
CA LEU A 43 8.13 3.99 -3.63
C LEU A 43 7.86 5.45 -4.01
N GLU A 44 6.93 5.67 -4.93
CA GLU A 44 6.49 6.99 -5.37
C GLU A 44 4.99 7.15 -5.08
N ILE A 45 4.64 8.20 -4.34
CA ILE A 45 3.27 8.52 -3.97
C ILE A 45 2.90 9.84 -4.64
N TYR A 46 2.01 9.77 -5.62
CA TYR A 46 1.44 10.90 -6.32
C TYR A 46 0.09 11.26 -5.67
N PRO A 47 0.00 12.38 -4.94
CA PRO A 47 -1.26 12.78 -4.30
C PRO A 47 -2.34 13.17 -5.30
N ASP A 48 -1.93 13.76 -6.42
CA ASP A 48 -2.78 14.27 -7.48
C ASP A 48 -2.07 14.08 -8.82
N ILE A 49 -2.65 13.24 -9.68
CA ILE A 49 -2.18 12.97 -11.03
C ILE A 49 -3.37 12.66 -11.95
N GLN A 50 -3.25 13.05 -13.21
CA GLN A 50 -4.21 12.68 -14.25
C GLN A 50 -4.13 11.16 -14.53
N ILE A 51 -5.23 10.45 -14.29
CA ILE A 51 -5.40 9.02 -14.58
C ILE A 51 -6.55 8.87 -15.58
N GLY A 52 -6.21 8.70 -16.86
CA GLY A 52 -7.20 8.65 -17.93
C GLY A 52 -7.96 9.98 -18.03
N THR A 53 -9.27 9.96 -17.79
CA THR A 53 -10.14 11.16 -17.82
C THR A 53 -10.34 11.80 -16.44
N GLU A 54 -9.84 11.19 -15.38
CA GLU A 54 -10.08 11.63 -14.01
C GLU A 54 -8.77 12.03 -13.33
N VAL A 55 -8.88 12.88 -12.30
CA VAL A 55 -7.77 13.21 -11.42
C VAL A 55 -7.88 12.34 -10.18
N GLY A 56 -6.80 11.65 -9.83
CA GLY A 56 -6.75 10.76 -8.69
C GLY A 56 -5.37 10.74 -8.05
N ASN A 57 -5.14 9.77 -7.17
CA ASN A 57 -3.83 9.50 -6.60
C ASN A 57 -3.28 8.18 -7.15
N LEU A 58 -1.96 8.03 -7.07
CA LEU A 58 -1.25 6.85 -7.56
C LEU A 58 -0.12 6.50 -6.61
N VAL A 59 -0.08 5.24 -6.19
CA VAL A 59 1.07 4.67 -5.47
C VAL A 59 1.81 3.74 -6.43
N SER A 60 3.07 4.03 -6.70
CA SER A 60 3.92 3.25 -7.61
C SER A 60 5.13 2.71 -6.86
N VAL A 61 5.45 1.43 -7.08
CA VAL A 61 6.65 0.78 -6.57
C VAL A 61 7.48 0.27 -7.73
N TYR A 62 8.73 0.70 -7.80
CA TYR A 62 9.74 0.19 -8.71
C TYR A 62 10.72 -0.65 -7.91
N ALA A 63 10.68 -1.96 -8.11
CA ALA A 63 11.62 -2.90 -7.53
C ALA A 63 12.49 -3.53 -8.63
N SER A 64 13.53 -4.26 -8.22
CA SER A 64 14.47 -4.90 -9.16
C SER A 64 13.81 -5.80 -10.22
N ASN A 65 12.66 -6.39 -9.92
CA ASN A 65 11.96 -7.37 -10.75
C ASN A 65 10.48 -7.04 -10.99
N ALA A 66 9.99 -5.89 -10.52
CA ALA A 66 8.57 -5.56 -10.58
C ALA A 66 8.35 -4.05 -10.68
N HIS A 67 7.29 -3.69 -11.40
CA HIS A 67 6.69 -2.37 -11.35
C HIS A 67 5.22 -2.55 -10.96
N LEU A 68 4.87 -2.08 -9.77
CA LEU A 68 3.55 -2.25 -9.17
C LEU A 68 2.88 -0.89 -9.04
N GLN A 69 1.60 -0.82 -9.37
CA GLN A 69 0.83 0.42 -9.29
C GLN A 69 -0.52 0.16 -8.65
N LEU A 70 -0.87 1.03 -7.70
CA LEU A 70 -2.18 1.09 -7.07
C LEU A 70 -2.81 2.43 -7.40
N HIS A 71 -3.86 2.40 -8.22
CA HIS A 71 -4.59 3.58 -8.66
C HIS A 71 -5.72 3.87 -7.68
N PHE A 72 -6.05 5.16 -7.51
CA PHE A 72 -7.21 5.60 -6.72
C PHE A 72 -7.23 5.03 -5.30
N CYS A 73 -6.06 5.02 -4.65
CA CYS A 73 -5.90 4.64 -3.25
C CYS A 73 -6.95 5.36 -2.39
N VAL A 74 -7.72 4.59 -1.63
CA VAL A 74 -8.78 5.05 -0.72
C VAL A 74 -8.32 5.08 0.75
N GLY A 75 -7.24 4.39 1.09
CA GLY A 75 -6.66 4.42 2.44
C GLY A 75 -5.24 3.86 2.49
N TYR A 76 -4.58 4.05 3.62
CA TYR A 76 -3.36 3.31 3.97
C TYR A 76 -3.34 2.99 5.45
N VAL A 77 -2.74 1.86 5.82
CA VAL A 77 -2.48 1.44 7.20
C VAL A 77 -0.98 1.38 7.39
N VAL A 78 -0.49 1.87 8.54
CA VAL A 78 0.90 1.67 8.96
C VAL A 78 0.96 0.62 10.07
N SER A 79 1.94 -0.26 10.01
CA SER A 79 2.20 -1.26 11.06
C SER A 79 3.62 -1.10 11.59
N GLU A 80 3.77 -0.50 12.78
CA GLU A 80 5.07 -0.38 13.44
C GLU A 80 5.65 -1.75 13.83
N MET A 81 4.78 -2.71 14.16
CA MET A 81 5.19 -4.08 14.52
C MET A 81 5.81 -4.83 13.34
N LEU A 82 5.22 -4.67 12.15
CA LEU A 82 5.70 -5.34 10.93
C LEU A 82 6.68 -4.46 10.13
N ASN A 83 6.82 -3.18 10.49
CA ASN A 83 7.59 -2.18 9.75
C ASN A 83 7.16 -2.06 8.28
N GLU A 84 5.85 -2.02 8.04
CA GLU A 84 5.28 -1.95 6.69
C GLU A 84 4.14 -0.94 6.60
N VAL A 85 3.84 -0.54 5.37
CA VAL A 85 2.69 0.29 5.02
C VAL A 85 1.86 -0.43 3.96
N THR A 86 0.56 -0.54 4.21
CA THR A 86 -0.41 -1.18 3.31
C THR A 86 -1.32 -0.12 2.71
N PHE A 87 -1.16 0.15 1.42
CA PHE A 87 -2.00 1.05 0.60
C PHE A 87 -3.15 0.28 -0.02
N ILE A 88 -4.32 0.89 -0.12
CA ILE A 88 -5.56 0.17 -0.43
C ILE A 88 -6.43 0.95 -1.39
N THR A 89 -7.03 0.26 -2.35
CA THR A 89 -8.18 0.74 -3.10
C THR A 89 -9.32 -0.26 -2.96
N GLU A 90 -10.55 0.25 -2.96
CA GLU A 90 -11.76 -0.55 -3.01
C GLU A 90 -12.64 -0.03 -4.14
N GLU A 91 -13.20 -0.94 -4.92
CA GLU A 91 -14.19 -0.62 -5.95
C GLU A 91 -15.17 -1.80 -6.07
N ASN A 92 -16.46 -1.54 -5.96
CA ASN A 92 -17.54 -2.55 -6.12
C ASN A 92 -17.36 -3.83 -5.28
N GLY A 93 -16.94 -3.71 -4.02
CA GLY A 93 -16.74 -4.84 -3.10
C GLY A 93 -15.50 -5.69 -3.42
N ARG A 94 -14.61 -5.18 -4.27
CA ARG A 94 -13.29 -5.75 -4.56
C ARG A 94 -12.20 -4.83 -4.03
N LEU A 95 -11.17 -5.42 -3.47
CA LEU A 95 -10.04 -4.71 -2.89
C LEU A 95 -8.75 -5.05 -3.62
N CYS A 96 -7.88 -4.05 -3.70
CA CYS A 96 -6.47 -4.26 -3.98
C CYS A 96 -5.65 -3.64 -2.86
N GLY A 97 -4.60 -4.34 -2.44
CA GLY A 97 -3.67 -3.85 -1.42
C GLY A 97 -2.24 -3.96 -1.89
N LEU A 98 -1.51 -2.86 -1.80
CA LEU A 98 -0.09 -2.75 -2.09
C LEU A 98 0.66 -2.54 -0.78
N ILE A 99 1.49 -3.50 -0.41
CA ILE A 99 2.27 -3.48 0.83
C ILE A 99 3.71 -3.12 0.50
N VAL A 100 4.30 -2.22 1.29
CA VAL A 100 5.71 -1.83 1.22
C VAL A 100 6.34 -1.96 2.60
N GLU A 101 7.42 -2.73 2.69
CA GLU A 101 8.14 -3.02 3.92
C GLU A 101 9.43 -2.20 4.00
N LYS A 102 9.82 -1.80 5.22
CA LYS A 102 11.11 -1.16 5.51
C LYS A 102 12.32 -1.91 4.94
N GLY A 103 12.25 -3.24 4.86
CA GLY A 103 13.30 -4.10 4.30
C GLY A 103 13.37 -4.14 2.76
N ALA A 104 12.80 -3.16 2.07
CA ALA A 104 12.66 -3.13 0.61
C ALA A 104 11.89 -4.36 0.05
N GLY A 105 10.90 -4.84 0.81
CA GLY A 105 9.90 -5.82 0.36
C GLY A 105 8.65 -5.12 -0.17
N CYS A 106 7.99 -5.74 -1.14
CA CYS A 106 6.68 -5.30 -1.58
C CYS A 106 5.83 -6.46 -2.08
N SER A 107 4.52 -6.37 -1.85
CA SER A 107 3.53 -7.33 -2.32
C SER A 107 2.30 -6.60 -2.84
N LEU A 108 1.69 -7.11 -3.92
CA LEU A 108 0.42 -6.61 -4.44
C LEU A 108 -0.60 -7.74 -4.44
N TYR A 109 -1.70 -7.54 -3.72
CA TYR A 109 -2.89 -8.37 -3.82
C TYR A 109 -3.93 -7.57 -4.61
N ALA A 110 -4.53 -8.17 -5.62
CA ALA A 110 -5.47 -7.49 -6.50
C ALA A 110 -6.78 -8.28 -6.64
N ASN A 111 -7.88 -7.55 -6.79
CA ASN A 111 -9.22 -8.10 -7.01
C ASN A 111 -9.68 -9.08 -5.91
N VAL A 112 -9.25 -8.84 -4.67
CA VAL A 112 -9.62 -9.64 -3.50
C VAL A 112 -11.09 -9.39 -3.17
N ASP A 113 -11.84 -10.45 -2.89
CA ASP A 113 -13.23 -10.31 -2.44
C ASP A 113 -13.26 -9.73 -1.04
N ARG A 114 -13.95 -8.60 -0.83
CA ARG A 114 -14.06 -7.97 0.51
C ARG A 114 -14.53 -8.93 1.59
N LYS A 115 -15.38 -9.90 1.23
CA LYS A 115 -15.91 -10.89 2.18
C LYS A 115 -14.85 -11.81 2.78
N ILE A 116 -13.66 -11.88 2.18
CA ILE A 116 -12.54 -12.68 2.70
C ILE A 116 -11.94 -12.03 3.95
N LEU A 117 -12.03 -10.70 4.10
CA LEU A 117 -11.48 -9.97 5.25
C LEU A 117 -12.29 -10.18 6.52
N SER A 118 -13.61 -10.19 6.41
CA SER A 118 -14.54 -10.29 7.55
C SER A 118 -14.89 -11.73 7.94
N GLY A 119 -14.16 -12.72 7.42
CA GLY A 119 -14.45 -14.16 7.56
C GLY A 119 -13.53 -14.84 8.57
N ASP A 120 -13.95 -16.00 9.07
CA ASP A 120 -13.04 -16.88 9.82
C ASP A 120 -11.96 -17.43 8.87
N PHE A 121 -10.76 -16.84 8.91
CA PHE A 121 -9.64 -17.21 8.04
C PHE A 121 -9.26 -18.69 8.14
N THR A 122 -9.61 -19.37 9.23
CA THR A 122 -9.34 -20.82 9.41
C THR A 122 -10.21 -21.69 8.50
N THR A 123 -11.26 -21.13 7.92
CA THR A 123 -12.16 -21.81 6.97
C THR A 123 -11.75 -21.62 5.51
N LEU A 124 -10.78 -20.75 5.24
CA LEU A 124 -10.26 -20.50 3.90
C LEU A 124 -9.24 -21.57 3.49
N GLY A 125 -9.21 -21.87 2.19
CA GLY A 125 -8.09 -22.62 1.62
C GLY A 125 -6.77 -21.87 1.84
N PRO A 126 -5.64 -22.56 2.11
CA PRO A 126 -4.33 -21.93 2.30
C PRO A 126 -3.94 -20.96 1.17
N GLU A 127 -4.40 -21.23 -0.05
CA GLU A 127 -4.14 -20.44 -1.26
C GLU A 127 -4.80 -19.05 -1.23
N VAL A 128 -5.89 -18.89 -0.48
CA VAL A 128 -6.68 -17.64 -0.37
C VAL A 128 -6.42 -16.92 0.95
N MET A 129 -5.98 -17.66 1.96
CA MET A 129 -5.72 -17.16 3.30
C MET A 129 -4.69 -16.02 3.33
N LEU A 130 -3.66 -16.08 2.49
CA LEU A 130 -2.57 -15.11 2.52
C LEU A 130 -3.05 -13.68 2.22
N SER A 131 -3.89 -13.50 1.20
CA SER A 131 -4.49 -12.19 0.91
C SER A 131 -5.42 -11.70 2.01
N GLY A 132 -6.12 -12.62 2.68
CA GLY A 132 -6.99 -12.29 3.81
C GLY A 132 -6.19 -11.77 4.99
N ILE A 133 -5.11 -12.46 5.38
CA ILE A 133 -4.22 -12.06 6.48
C ILE A 133 -3.50 -10.76 6.16
N ALA A 134 -2.88 -10.67 4.98
CA ALA A 134 -2.05 -9.51 4.62
C ALA A 134 -2.86 -8.21 4.59
N LEU A 135 -4.15 -8.29 4.28
CA LEU A 135 -5.04 -7.14 4.19
C LEU A 135 -5.95 -7.00 5.43
N SER A 136 -5.93 -7.90 6.41
CA SER A 136 -6.84 -7.82 7.57
C SER A 136 -6.61 -6.57 8.42
N LEU A 137 -5.39 -6.04 8.46
CA LEU A 137 -5.04 -4.79 9.15
C LEU A 137 -5.82 -3.58 8.63
N SER A 138 -6.47 -3.72 7.48
CA SER A 138 -7.20 -2.65 6.82
C SER A 138 -8.70 -2.68 6.97
N GLU A 139 -9.24 -3.72 7.58
CA GLU A 139 -10.69 -3.88 7.76
C GLU A 139 -11.31 -2.64 8.42
N ASP A 140 -10.65 -2.09 9.46
CA ASP A 140 -11.09 -0.88 10.16
C ASP A 140 -11.14 0.38 9.26
N LEU A 141 -10.34 0.46 8.20
CA LEU A 141 -10.40 1.59 7.26
C LEU A 141 -11.60 1.49 6.31
N ILE A 142 -12.05 0.26 6.05
CA ILE A 142 -13.03 -0.07 5.02
C ILE A 142 -14.46 -0.08 5.61
N ASP A 143 -14.60 -0.36 6.91
CA ASP A 143 -15.88 -0.38 7.62
C ASP A 143 -16.35 0.98 8.15
N ASN A 144 -15.53 2.02 8.01
CA ASN A 144 -15.84 3.40 8.44
C ASN A 144 -16.39 4.30 7.30
N ASP A 145 -16.93 3.71 6.22
CA ASP A 145 -17.70 4.41 5.17
C ASP A 145 -19.22 4.15 5.27
#